data_AF-A0A8B6CZH9-F1
#
_entry.id   AF-A0A8B6CZH9-F1
#
_cell.length_a   1.000
_cell.length_b   1.000
_cell.length_c   1.000
_cell.angle_alpha   90.00
_cell.angle_beta   90.00
_cell.angle_gamma   90.00
#
_symmetry.space_group_name_H-M   'P 1'
#
loop_
_entity.id
_entity.type
_entity.pdbx_description
1 polymer ?
#
loop_
_entity_poly.entity_id
_entity_poly.type
_entity_poly.pdbx_seq_one_letter_code
_entity_poly.pdbx_strand_id
1 'polypeptide(L)'
;MPDGNNRIQVITINSSPLKTCLVNAYMPSLQVAGDLDYKDTLDQISEIIEKYKDSYQTIICGDMNASLHRDNRRRDQNLKEFMSNNNLSLANRYPKAPTFFHHNGKYTSQIDYIMFPETTTGILNSNIVIEDRHPTNTSDHTLVTANIPMKIDKTSTQLVKIYTRPNWAKCDKNIYTSTLKQELECESRRKRK
;
A
#
# COMPACT_ATOMS: atom_id res chain seq x y z
N MET A 1 12.31 -5.15 7.21
CA MET A 1 11.64 -5.99 6.18
C MET A 1 10.59 -5.13 5.50
N PRO A 2 10.24 -5.37 4.23
CA PRO A 2 9.09 -4.72 3.63
C PRO A 2 7.84 -5.05 4.47
N ASP A 3 7.02 -4.03 4.75
CA ASP A 3 5.74 -4.23 5.43
C ASP A 3 4.73 -4.86 4.45
N GLY A 4 3.93 -5.80 4.95
CA GLY A 4 2.96 -6.55 4.16
C GLY A 4 3.33 -8.03 3.97
N ASN A 5 2.60 -8.70 3.09
CA ASN A 5 2.71 -10.12 2.80
C ASN A 5 2.26 -10.40 1.34
N ASN A 6 2.00 -11.66 0.97
CA ASN A 6 1.57 -12.03 -0.39
C ASN A 6 0.22 -11.41 -0.84
N ARG A 7 -0.57 -10.88 0.09
CA ARG A 7 -1.89 -10.27 -0.12
C ARG A 7 -1.92 -8.78 0.19
N ILE A 8 -0.96 -8.26 0.95
CA ILE A 8 -0.90 -6.85 1.36
C ILE A 8 0.40 -6.25 0.85
N GLN A 9 0.29 -5.22 0.04
CA GLN A 9 1.42 -4.43 -0.44
C GLN A 9 1.36 -3.04 0.20
N VAL A 10 2.46 -2.61 0.82
CA VAL A 10 2.57 -1.28 1.43
C VAL A 10 3.56 -0.44 0.63
N ILE A 11 3.11 0.71 0.15
CA ILE A 11 3.91 1.68 -0.60
C ILE A 11 3.91 2.99 0.17
N THR A 12 5.09 3.53 0.45
CA THR A 12 5.22 4.87 1.04
C THR A 12 5.59 5.90 -0.03
N ILE A 13 4.92 7.04 0.01
CA ILE A 13 5.14 8.15 -0.91
C ILE A 13 5.53 9.36 -0.05
N ASN A 14 6.67 9.98 -0.38
CA ASN A 14 7.09 11.22 0.26
C ASN A 14 6.25 12.37 -0.30
N SER A 15 5.18 12.68 0.42
CA SER A 15 4.24 13.76 0.14
C SER A 15 4.15 14.73 1.32
N SER A 16 3.62 15.91 1.03
CA SER A 16 3.40 17.01 1.98
C SER A 16 1.91 17.36 2.03
N PRO A 17 1.34 17.72 3.20
CA PRO A 17 2.01 17.97 4.49
C PRO A 17 2.40 16.71 5.27
N LEU A 18 1.72 15.59 5.02
CA LEU A 18 2.04 14.28 5.58
C LEU A 18 2.43 13.34 4.45
N LYS A 19 3.35 12.41 4.75
CA LYS A 19 3.68 11.33 3.82
C LYS A 19 2.46 10.46 3.58
N THR A 20 2.37 9.79 2.45
CA THR A 20 1.25 8.90 2.15
C THR A 20 1.69 7.44 2.29
N CYS A 21 0.89 6.65 2.99
CA CYS A 21 1.01 5.20 3.07
C CYS A 21 -0.12 4.58 2.26
N LEU A 22 0.18 3.97 1.12
CA LEU A 22 -0.77 3.26 0.28
C LEU A 22 -0.69 1.76 0.59
N VAL A 23 -1.81 1.21 1.05
CA VAL A 23 -1.97 -0.21 1.38
C VAL A 23 -2.89 -0.83 0.33
N ASN A 24 -2.35 -1.65 -0.56
CA ASN A 24 -3.13 -2.42 -1.53
C ASN A 24 -3.34 -3.84 -0.99
N ALA A 25 -4.59 -4.26 -0.81
CA ALA A 25 -4.95 -5.53 -0.20
C ALA A 25 -5.83 -6.40 -1.14
N TYR A 26 -5.52 -7.70 -1.19
CA TYR A 26 -6.33 -8.73 -1.85
C TYR A 26 -6.82 -9.76 -0.84
N MET A 27 -8.03 -9.55 -0.34
CA MET A 27 -8.56 -10.31 0.80
C MET A 27 -8.91 -11.76 0.44
N PRO A 28 -8.81 -12.72 1.39
CA PRO A 28 -9.19 -14.12 1.17
C PRO A 28 -10.64 -14.29 0.71
N SER A 29 -10.86 -15.15 -0.30
CA SER A 29 -12.19 -15.40 -0.89
C SER A 29 -12.85 -16.72 -0.46
N LEU A 30 -12.07 -17.71 0.00
CA LEU A 30 -12.55 -19.07 0.33
C LEU A 30 -13.49 -19.09 1.56
N GLN A 31 -14.59 -19.84 1.51
CA GLN A 31 -15.64 -19.80 2.55
C GLN A 31 -15.41 -20.72 3.77
N VAL A 32 -14.67 -21.82 3.64
CA VAL A 32 -14.63 -22.86 4.72
C VAL A 32 -13.50 -22.61 5.73
N ALA A 33 -12.30 -22.25 5.26
CA ALA A 33 -11.16 -21.86 6.11
C ALA A 33 -10.88 -20.35 6.08
N GLY A 34 -11.41 -19.64 5.08
CA GLY A 34 -10.94 -18.29 4.77
C GLY A 34 -11.44 -17.19 5.70
N ASP A 35 -12.34 -17.46 6.64
CA ASP A 35 -12.81 -16.42 7.57
C ASP A 35 -11.81 -16.14 8.70
N LEU A 36 -10.99 -17.12 9.09
CA LEU A 36 -9.84 -16.90 9.98
C LEU A 36 -8.76 -16.10 9.24
N ASP A 37 -8.34 -16.59 8.06
CA ASP A 37 -7.39 -15.86 7.21
C ASP A 37 -7.85 -14.44 6.90
N TYR A 38 -9.17 -14.23 6.73
CA TYR A 38 -9.75 -12.92 6.49
C TYR A 38 -9.54 -11.99 7.69
N LYS A 39 -9.83 -12.47 8.90
CA LYS A 39 -9.59 -11.71 10.14
C LYS A 39 -8.11 -11.45 10.36
N ASP A 40 -7.26 -12.46 10.22
CA ASP A 40 -5.81 -12.32 10.34
C ASP A 40 -5.25 -11.31 9.34
N THR A 41 -5.82 -11.23 8.13
CA THR A 41 -5.44 -10.22 7.13
C THR A 41 -5.92 -8.82 7.55
N LEU A 42 -7.13 -8.68 8.10
CA LEU A 42 -7.63 -7.39 8.64
C LEU A 42 -6.81 -6.92 9.85
N ASP A 43 -6.39 -7.83 10.72
CA ASP A 43 -5.55 -7.53 11.88
C ASP A 43 -4.18 -7.02 11.43
N GLN A 44 -3.57 -7.65 10.42
CA GLN A 44 -2.33 -7.16 9.81
C GLN A 44 -2.49 -5.77 9.18
N ILE A 45 -3.62 -5.49 8.52
CA ILE A 45 -3.90 -4.15 8.00
C ILE A 45 -4.05 -3.15 9.17
N SER A 46 -4.71 -3.54 10.26
CA SER A 46 -4.86 -2.70 11.46
C SER A 46 -3.50 -2.37 12.09
N GLU A 47 -2.59 -3.34 12.18
CA GLU A 47 -1.21 -3.11 12.64
C GLU A 47 -0.47 -2.12 11.74
N ILE A 48 -0.66 -2.20 10.42
CA ILE A 48 -0.10 -1.23 9.47
C ILE A 48 -0.71 0.16 9.71
N ILE A 49 -2.03 0.29 9.84
CA ILE A 49 -2.68 1.58 10.14
C ILE A 49 -2.08 2.19 11.41
N GLU A 50 -2.01 1.41 12.48
CA GLU A 50 -1.48 1.83 13.79
C GLU A 50 -0.01 2.24 13.71
N LYS A 51 0.82 1.48 13.00
CA LYS A 51 2.24 1.79 12.79
C LYS A 51 2.47 3.12 12.08
N TYR A 52 1.59 3.49 11.15
CA TYR A 52 1.77 4.63 10.26
C TYR A 52 0.97 5.88 10.67
N LYS A 53 0.04 5.77 11.62
CA LYS A 53 -0.96 6.81 11.94
C LYS A 53 -0.39 8.20 12.28
N ASP A 54 0.76 8.27 12.95
CA ASP A 54 1.28 9.55 13.48
C ASP A 54 2.08 10.34 12.44
N SER A 55 2.57 9.68 11.39
CA SER A 55 3.50 10.27 10.42
C SER A 55 3.01 10.21 8.98
N TYR A 56 1.95 9.43 8.73
CA TYR A 56 1.44 9.18 7.39
C TYR A 56 -0.07 9.31 7.34
N GLN A 57 -0.52 9.76 6.18
CA GLN A 57 -1.87 9.62 5.70
C GLN A 57 -2.03 8.25 5.05
N THR A 58 -2.81 7.37 5.67
CA THR A 58 -3.01 6.00 5.16
C THR A 58 -4.19 5.93 4.20
N ILE A 59 -3.99 5.28 3.05
CA ILE A 59 -5.01 4.98 2.05
C ILE A 59 -4.99 3.48 1.86
N ILE A 60 -6.15 2.84 1.99
CA ILE A 60 -6.31 1.39 1.83
C ILE A 60 -7.15 1.16 0.58
N CYS A 61 -6.69 0.31 -0.31
CA CYS A 61 -7.42 -0.03 -1.52
C CYS A 61 -7.32 -1.51 -1.88
N GLY A 62 -8.21 -1.97 -2.75
CA GLY A 62 -8.17 -3.30 -3.35
C GLY A 62 -9.47 -4.10 -3.17
N ASP A 63 -9.41 -5.39 -3.50
CA ASP A 63 -10.53 -6.33 -3.38
C ASP A 63 -10.65 -6.81 -1.94
N MET A 64 -11.72 -6.35 -1.27
CA MET A 64 -12.02 -6.68 0.10
C MET A 64 -12.76 -8.01 0.25
N ASN A 65 -13.18 -8.66 -0.84
CA ASN A 65 -13.97 -9.91 -0.84
C ASN A 65 -15.16 -9.92 0.14
N ALA A 66 -15.69 -8.74 0.44
CA ALA A 66 -16.79 -8.46 1.34
C ALA A 66 -17.46 -7.15 0.90
N SER A 67 -18.73 -6.97 1.22
CA SER A 67 -19.53 -5.82 0.81
C SER A 67 -19.99 -5.01 1.99
N LEU A 68 -19.87 -3.69 1.89
CA LEU A 68 -20.39 -2.74 2.88
C LEU A 68 -21.92 -2.54 2.78
N HIS A 69 -22.54 -3.03 1.70
CA HIS A 69 -23.97 -2.85 1.42
C HIS A 69 -24.83 -4.06 1.78
N ARG A 70 -24.21 -5.14 2.25
CA ARG A 70 -24.89 -6.37 2.69
C ARG A 70 -24.65 -6.59 4.17
N ASP A 71 -25.56 -7.28 4.84
CA ASP A 71 -25.48 -7.59 6.29
C ASP A 71 -25.56 -9.08 6.61
N ASN A 72 -25.87 -9.92 5.61
CA ASN A 72 -26.19 -11.33 5.81
C ASN A 72 -24.96 -12.25 5.76
N ARG A 73 -23.74 -11.72 5.69
CA ARG A 73 -22.51 -12.51 5.65
C ARG A 73 -21.55 -12.09 6.74
N ARG A 74 -20.91 -13.07 7.38
CA ARG A 74 -19.92 -12.85 8.44
C ARG A 74 -18.76 -11.94 8.01
N ARG A 75 -18.24 -12.09 6.79
CA ARG A 75 -17.17 -11.21 6.26
C ARG A 75 -17.62 -9.77 6.05
N ASP A 76 -18.85 -9.58 5.58
CA ASP A 76 -19.44 -8.24 5.42
C ASP A 76 -19.52 -7.53 6.79
N GLN A 77 -19.85 -8.28 7.86
CA GLN A 77 -19.84 -7.79 9.24
C GLN A 77 -18.41 -7.51 9.75
N ASN A 78 -17.47 -8.43 9.56
CA ASN A 78 -16.06 -8.24 9.95
C ASN A 78 -15.45 -7.00 9.28
N LEU A 79 -15.74 -6.75 8.00
CA LEU A 79 -15.24 -5.57 7.30
C LEU A 79 -15.81 -4.27 7.90
N LYS A 80 -17.12 -4.25 8.22
CA LYS A 80 -17.75 -3.09 8.87
C LYS A 80 -17.19 -2.83 10.27
N GLU A 81 -16.98 -3.88 11.05
CA GLU A 81 -16.34 -3.80 12.36
C GLU A 81 -14.91 -3.27 12.25
N PHE A 82 -14.12 -3.81 11.32
CA PHE A 82 -12.77 -3.33 11.04
C PHE A 82 -12.74 -1.84 10.66
N MET A 83 -13.66 -1.39 9.80
CA MET A 83 -13.77 0.02 9.44
C MET A 83 -14.10 0.88 10.66
N SER A 84 -15.05 0.45 11.49
CA SER A 84 -15.41 1.16 12.71
C SER A 84 -14.24 1.25 13.69
N ASN A 85 -13.54 0.14 13.92
CA ASN A 85 -12.44 0.07 14.90
C ASN A 85 -11.23 0.91 14.47
N ASN A 86 -11.00 1.05 13.17
CA ASN A 86 -9.89 1.83 12.61
C ASN A 86 -10.30 3.23 12.14
N ASN A 87 -11.52 3.69 12.47
CA ASN A 87 -12.09 4.97 12.02
C ASN A 87 -11.93 5.22 10.51
N LEU A 88 -12.16 4.18 9.71
CA LEU A 88 -12.07 4.23 8.26
C LEU A 88 -13.41 4.64 7.66
N SER A 89 -13.32 5.47 6.63
CA SER A 89 -14.46 5.96 5.87
C SER A 89 -14.22 5.81 4.37
N LEU A 90 -15.33 5.81 3.62
CA LEU A 90 -15.33 6.02 2.18
C LEU A 90 -15.46 7.53 1.88
N ALA A 91 -15.18 7.92 0.63
CA ALA A 91 -15.47 9.28 0.18
C ALA A 91 -16.98 9.60 0.31
N ASN A 92 -17.31 10.87 0.58
CA ASN A 92 -18.70 11.31 0.81
C ASN A 92 -19.64 10.96 -0.34
N ARG A 93 -19.12 10.91 -1.57
CA ARG A 93 -19.87 10.59 -2.79
C ARG A 93 -19.38 9.28 -3.42
N TYR A 94 -19.03 8.29 -2.60
CA TYR A 94 -18.60 7.00 -3.10
C TYR A 94 -19.71 6.34 -3.95
N PRO A 95 -19.45 6.00 -5.22
CA PRO A 95 -20.47 5.39 -6.07
C PRO A 95 -20.91 4.03 -5.53
N LYS A 96 -22.22 3.78 -5.56
CA LYS A 96 -22.80 2.46 -5.28
C LYS A 96 -23.02 1.73 -6.60
N ALA A 97 -22.04 0.95 -7.02
CA ALA A 97 -22.09 0.18 -8.26
C ALA A 97 -21.29 -1.13 -8.10
N PRO A 98 -21.68 -2.21 -8.80
CA PRO A 98 -20.92 -3.44 -8.74
C PRO A 98 -19.50 -3.26 -9.26
N THR A 99 -18.54 -3.87 -8.57
CA THR A 99 -17.13 -3.92 -8.98
C THR A 99 -16.70 -5.32 -9.37
N PHE A 100 -17.48 -6.34 -9.06
CA PHE A 100 -17.29 -7.73 -9.45
C PHE A 100 -18.51 -8.26 -10.19
N PHE A 101 -18.25 -8.98 -11.28
CA PHE A 101 -19.25 -9.60 -12.15
C PHE A 101 -18.92 -11.08 -12.31
N HIS A 102 -19.69 -11.94 -11.63
CA HIS A 102 -19.50 -13.37 -11.74
C HIS A 102 -19.65 -13.82 -13.20
N HIS A 103 -18.80 -14.75 -13.64
CA HIS A 103 -18.74 -15.26 -15.02
C HIS A 103 -20.06 -15.83 -15.58
N ASN A 104 -21.05 -16.08 -14.71
CA ASN A 104 -22.39 -16.54 -15.11
C ASN A 104 -23.35 -15.40 -15.47
N GLY A 105 -22.92 -14.15 -15.34
CA GLY A 105 -23.70 -12.94 -15.63
C GLY A 105 -24.86 -12.66 -14.67
N LYS A 106 -25.08 -13.49 -13.64
CA LYS A 106 -26.23 -13.39 -12.73
C LYS A 106 -25.90 -12.76 -11.39
N TYR A 107 -24.65 -12.88 -10.94
CA TYR A 107 -24.24 -12.36 -9.64
C TYR A 107 -23.25 -11.23 -9.81
N THR A 108 -23.50 -10.14 -9.11
CA THR A 108 -22.63 -8.98 -9.08
C THR A 108 -22.47 -8.51 -7.64
N SER A 109 -21.35 -7.91 -7.31
CA SER A 109 -21.13 -7.31 -6.00
C SER A 109 -20.18 -6.15 -6.05
N GLN A 110 -20.32 -5.22 -5.12
CA GLN A 110 -19.31 -4.21 -4.83
C GLN A 110 -18.43 -4.74 -3.70
N ILE A 111 -17.19 -5.09 -4.05
CA ILE A 111 -16.20 -5.66 -3.12
C ILE A 111 -14.84 -4.95 -3.21
N ASP A 112 -14.64 -4.07 -4.18
CA ASP A 112 -13.42 -3.29 -4.34
C ASP A 112 -13.63 -1.88 -3.77
N TYR A 113 -12.77 -1.49 -2.83
CA TYR A 113 -12.93 -0.23 -2.10
C TYR A 113 -11.65 0.59 -2.07
N ILE A 114 -11.82 1.91 -1.91
CA ILE A 114 -10.77 2.84 -1.50
C ILE A 114 -11.25 3.48 -0.19
N MET A 115 -10.57 3.13 0.90
CA MET A 115 -10.88 3.50 2.27
C MET A 115 -9.73 4.32 2.85
N PHE A 116 -10.04 5.19 3.80
CA PHE A 116 -9.04 6.04 4.46
C PHE A 116 -9.54 6.48 5.84
N PRO A 117 -8.65 6.79 6.79
CA PRO A 117 -9.05 7.29 8.11
C PRO A 117 -9.85 8.59 8.00
N GLU A 118 -10.87 8.78 8.83
CA GLU A 118 -11.74 9.98 8.85
C GLU A 118 -10.98 11.29 9.09
N THR A 119 -9.84 11.23 9.78
CA THR A 119 -8.93 12.36 9.98
C THR A 119 -8.36 12.91 8.68
N THR A 120 -8.53 12.18 7.58
CA THR A 120 -8.02 12.47 6.26
C THR A 120 -8.97 13.35 5.43
N THR A 121 -9.26 14.55 5.93
CA THR A 121 -10.32 15.44 5.39
C THR A 121 -10.13 15.81 3.92
N GLY A 122 -8.89 15.92 3.44
CA GLY A 122 -8.58 16.21 2.03
C GLY A 122 -9.03 15.10 1.06
N ILE A 123 -9.11 13.85 1.52
CA ILE A 123 -9.47 12.69 0.68
C ILE A 123 -10.97 12.40 0.73
N LEU A 124 -11.70 12.81 1.78
CA LEU A 124 -13.16 12.62 1.88
C LEU A 124 -13.93 13.20 0.68
N ASN A 125 -13.38 14.23 0.04
CA ASN A 125 -13.95 14.89 -1.14
C ASN A 125 -13.36 14.42 -2.48
N SER A 126 -12.54 13.35 -2.46
CA SER A 126 -11.96 12.79 -3.69
C SER A 126 -13.07 12.33 -4.63
N ASN A 127 -12.88 12.60 -5.92
CA ASN A 127 -13.74 12.04 -6.94
C ASN A 127 -13.37 10.56 -7.15
N ILE A 128 -14.22 9.66 -6.65
CA ILE A 128 -14.12 8.22 -6.87
C ILE A 128 -15.04 7.84 -8.02
N VAL A 129 -14.51 7.10 -8.99
CA VAL A 129 -15.25 6.61 -10.16
C VAL A 129 -15.14 5.10 -10.19
N ILE A 130 -16.27 4.43 -10.40
CA ILE A 130 -16.30 2.99 -10.74
C ILE A 130 -16.51 2.94 -12.25
N GLU A 131 -15.47 2.55 -12.98
CA GLU A 131 -15.48 2.54 -14.45
C GLU A 131 -16.17 1.28 -14.94
N ASP A 132 -17.48 1.34 -15.16
CA ASP A 132 -18.26 0.21 -15.67
C ASP A 132 -17.77 -0.21 -17.06
N ARG A 133 -17.31 -1.46 -17.18
CA ARG A 133 -16.96 -2.13 -18.45
C ARG A 133 -16.01 -1.32 -19.35
N HIS A 134 -14.90 -0.84 -18.78
CA HIS A 134 -13.82 -0.27 -19.59
C HIS A 134 -13.44 -1.27 -20.70
N PRO A 135 -13.43 -0.87 -22.00
CA PRO A 135 -13.40 -1.82 -23.13
C PRO A 135 -12.14 -2.68 -23.21
N THR A 136 -11.07 -2.26 -22.55
CA THR A 136 -9.80 -3.00 -22.46
C THR A 136 -9.65 -3.82 -21.19
N ASN A 137 -10.61 -3.75 -20.26
CA ASN A 137 -10.58 -4.52 -19.03
C ASN A 137 -11.21 -5.88 -19.27
N THR A 138 -10.37 -6.92 -19.28
CA THR A 138 -10.81 -8.32 -19.49
C THR A 138 -11.05 -9.07 -18.17
N SER A 139 -10.93 -8.38 -17.03
CA SER A 139 -11.19 -8.96 -15.70
C SER A 139 -12.69 -9.08 -15.43
N ASP A 140 -13.05 -9.99 -14.55
CA ASP A 140 -14.38 -10.03 -13.91
C ASP A 140 -14.58 -8.93 -12.86
N HIS A 141 -13.52 -8.18 -12.53
CA HIS A 141 -13.59 -6.95 -11.75
C HIS A 141 -13.53 -5.71 -12.62
N THR A 142 -14.24 -4.65 -12.24
CA THR A 142 -14.19 -3.32 -12.85
C THR A 142 -13.24 -2.39 -12.08
N LEU A 143 -12.70 -1.37 -12.74
CA LEU A 143 -11.75 -0.45 -12.11
C LEU A 143 -12.46 0.50 -11.15
N VAL A 144 -11.83 0.71 -9.99
CA VAL A 144 -12.18 1.76 -9.03
C VAL A 144 -11.05 2.79 -9.04
N THR A 145 -11.36 3.97 -9.56
CA THR A 145 -10.37 5.03 -9.79
C THR A 145 -10.60 6.17 -8.81
N ALA A 146 -9.52 6.73 -8.26
CA ALA A 146 -9.54 7.89 -7.38
C ALA A 146 -8.53 8.94 -7.83
N ASN A 147 -8.96 10.20 -7.88
CA ASN A 147 -8.05 11.33 -8.04
C ASN A 147 -7.76 11.95 -6.68
N ILE A 148 -6.58 11.65 -6.13
CA ILE A 148 -6.15 12.10 -4.80
C ILE A 148 -5.07 13.18 -4.99
N PRO A 149 -5.40 14.47 -4.77
CA PRO A 149 -4.42 15.54 -4.91
C PRO A 149 -3.37 15.42 -3.81
N MET A 150 -2.11 15.32 -4.22
CA MET A 150 -0.97 15.26 -3.29
C MET A 150 0.17 16.12 -3.79
N LYS A 151 0.87 16.79 -2.88
CA LYS A 151 2.12 17.47 -3.18
C LYS A 151 3.26 16.50 -2.94
N ILE A 152 3.90 16.04 -4.01
CA ILE A 152 5.08 15.18 -3.90
C ILE A 152 6.26 16.07 -3.54
N ASP A 153 6.87 15.79 -2.39
CA ASP A 153 8.13 16.43 -2.06
C ASP A 153 9.17 15.85 -3.01
N LYS A 154 9.78 16.72 -3.83
CA LYS A 154 10.98 16.35 -4.55
C LYS A 154 11.98 15.94 -3.49
N THR A 155 12.19 14.64 -3.34
CA THR A 155 13.39 14.15 -2.66
C THR A 155 14.52 14.88 -3.34
N SER A 156 15.30 15.64 -2.56
CA SER A 156 16.67 15.94 -2.95
C SER A 156 17.20 14.61 -3.47
N THR A 157 17.50 14.54 -4.77
CA THR A 157 18.28 13.44 -5.31
C THR A 157 19.58 13.49 -4.50
N GLN A 158 19.61 12.78 -3.37
CA GLN A 158 20.86 12.33 -2.82
C GLN A 158 21.48 11.61 -3.99
N LEU A 159 22.52 12.22 -4.54
CA LEU A 159 23.38 11.57 -5.51
C LEU A 159 23.80 10.29 -4.82
N VAL A 160 23.11 9.19 -5.12
CA VAL A 160 23.58 7.87 -4.76
C VAL A 160 24.91 7.83 -5.50
N LYS A 161 26.02 7.93 -4.75
CA LYS A 161 27.33 7.66 -5.30
C LYS A 161 27.25 6.22 -5.79
N ILE A 162 26.97 6.06 -7.07
CA ILE A 162 27.09 4.78 -7.75
C ILE A 162 28.59 4.55 -7.77
N TYR A 163 29.07 3.81 -6.78
CA TYR A 163 30.41 3.24 -6.83
C TYR A 163 30.36 2.20 -7.94
N THR A 164 30.70 2.62 -9.16
CA THR A 164 30.92 1.71 -10.27
C THR A 164 31.95 0.68 -9.81
N ARG A 165 31.68 -0.61 -10.04
CA ARG A 165 32.63 -1.69 -9.71
C ARG A 165 34.02 -1.31 -10.24
N PRO A 166 35.08 -1.40 -9.43
CA PRO A 166 36.43 -1.11 -9.89
C PRO A 166 36.72 -1.92 -11.15
N ASN A 167 37.20 -1.27 -12.20
CA ASN A 167 37.73 -1.99 -13.34
C ASN A 167 39.10 -2.55 -12.94
N TRP A 168 39.10 -3.77 -12.40
CA TRP A 168 40.30 -4.45 -11.90
C TRP A 168 41.40 -4.57 -12.96
N ALA A 169 41.05 -4.62 -14.25
CA ALA A 169 42.02 -4.68 -15.34
C ALA A 169 42.77 -3.34 -15.55
N LYS A 170 42.21 -2.21 -15.10
CA LYS A 170 42.82 -0.88 -15.14
C LYS A 170 43.28 -0.39 -13.78
N CYS A 171 43.10 -1.19 -12.74
CA CYS A 171 43.45 -0.84 -11.38
C CYS A 171 44.93 -1.15 -11.17
N ASP A 172 45.75 -0.11 -10.97
CA ASP A 172 47.14 -0.32 -10.56
C ASP A 172 47.15 -0.94 -9.16
N LYS A 173 47.60 -2.19 -9.10
CA LYS A 173 47.61 -3.00 -7.88
C LYS A 173 48.38 -2.32 -6.73
N ASN A 174 49.45 -1.59 -7.04
CA ASN A 174 50.27 -0.92 -6.04
C ASN A 174 49.53 0.29 -5.45
N ILE A 175 48.90 1.10 -6.32
CA ILE A 175 48.10 2.25 -5.89
C ILE A 175 46.95 1.76 -5.01
N TYR A 176 46.17 0.78 -5.48
CA TYR A 176 45.05 0.22 -4.73
C TYR A 176 45.45 -0.29 -3.35
N THR A 177 46.54 -1.07 -3.27
CA THR A 177 47.01 -1.64 -2.00
C THR A 177 47.48 -0.57 -1.03
N SER A 178 48.14 0.50 -1.53
CA SER A 178 48.57 1.62 -0.69
C SER A 178 47.39 2.43 -0.13
N THR A 179 46.39 2.74 -0.96
CA THR A 179 45.19 3.47 -0.55
C THR A 179 44.39 2.68 0.49
N LEU A 180 44.23 1.37 0.28
CA LEU A 180 43.46 0.52 1.19
C LEU A 180 44.13 0.36 2.55
N LYS A 181 45.47 0.25 2.59
CA LYS A 181 46.23 0.28 3.85
C LYS A 181 46.05 1.60 4.58
N GLN A 182 46.12 2.72 3.87
CA GLN A 182 45.99 4.05 4.47
C GLN A 182 44.59 4.29 5.05
N GLU A 183 43.54 3.83 4.37
CA GLU A 183 42.17 3.93 4.88
C GLU A 183 41.93 3.04 6.10
N LEU A 184 42.43 1.79 6.10
CA LEU A 184 42.33 0.89 7.24
C LEU A 184 43.10 1.42 8.47
N GLU A 185 44.24 2.06 8.27
CA GLU A 185 44.99 2.74 9.34
C GLU A 185 44.23 3.96 9.89
N CYS A 186 43.57 4.73 9.01
CA CYS A 186 42.71 5.85 9.43
C CYS A 186 41.47 5.39 10.21
N GLU A 187 40.82 4.30 9.79
CA GLU A 187 39.67 3.73 10.52
C GLU A 187 40.06 3.12 11.87
N SER A 188 41.18 2.42 11.93
CA SER A 188 41.67 1.84 13.19
C SER A 188 42.10 2.90 14.21
N ARG A 189 42.56 4.08 13.76
CA ARG A 189 42.79 5.25 14.62
C ARG A 189 41.49 5.92 15.09
N ARG A 190 40.43 5.92 14.27
CA ARG A 190 39.11 6.45 14.65
C ARG A 190 38.40 5.59 15.70
N LYS A 191 38.60 4.27 15.68
CA LYS A 191 38.01 3.32 16.66
C LYS A 191 38.75 3.26 18.00
N ARG A 192 39.88 3.96 18.15
CA ARG A 192 40.69 4.02 19.38
C ARG A 192 40.49 5.33 20.17
N LYS A 193 39.58 6.19 19.72
CA LYS A 193 39.05 7.34 20.47
C LYS A 193 37.62 7.04 20.86
#